data_AF-A0A6B3EDI4-F1
#
_entry.id   AF-A0A6B3EDI4-F1
#
_cell.length_a   1.000
_cell.length_b   1.000
_cell.length_c   1.000
_cell.angle_alpha   90.00
_cell.angle_beta   90.00
_cell.angle_gamma   90.00
#
_symmetry.space_group_name_H-M   'P 1'
#
loop_
_entity.id
_entity.type
_entity.pdbx_description
1 polymer ?
#
loop_
_entity_poly.entity_id
_entity_poly.type
_entity_poly.pdbx_seq_one_letter_code
_entity_poly.pdbx_strand_id
1 'polypeptide(L)'
;MRLGVNVPNFGPGTDPGVLRDWARITEALGYDLLMVSDHVAVTPDVAERYPEPFYEPFTTLSWLAGVTGTVRLGTTVLILPYRHPRLVARMAANLGRLSGGRLVLGVGAGWARQEFDALGVPFAARGRLTDECLA
;
A
#
# COMPACT_ATOMS: atom_id res chain seq x y z
N MET A 1 -9.35 22.39 -2.23
CA MET A 1 -8.53 21.38 -2.94
C MET A 1 -7.89 20.49 -1.89
N ARG A 2 -7.78 19.17 -2.11
CA ARG A 2 -7.07 18.25 -1.20
C ARG A 2 -5.75 17.81 -1.83
N LEU A 3 -4.69 17.72 -1.03
CA LEU A 3 -3.34 17.37 -1.48
C LEU A 3 -2.84 16.14 -0.74
N GLY A 4 -2.21 15.21 -1.47
CA GLY A 4 -1.61 14.00 -0.89
C GLY A 4 -0.17 13.80 -1.32
N VAL A 5 0.57 13.01 -0.54
CA VAL A 5 1.98 12.70 -0.76
C VAL A 5 2.14 11.19 -0.88
N ASN A 6 2.85 10.74 -1.91
CA ASN A 6 3.35 9.37 -1.96
C ASN A 6 4.64 9.30 -1.15
N VAL A 7 4.61 8.61 -0.01
CA VAL A 7 5.77 8.46 0.86
C VAL A 7 6.59 7.27 0.38
N PRO A 8 7.91 7.41 0.19
CA PRO A 8 8.76 6.31 -0.26
C PRO A 8 8.71 5.17 0.76
N ASN A 9 7.96 4.12 0.44
CA ASN A 9 7.98 2.84 1.17
C ASN A 9 8.93 1.82 0.54
N PHE A 10 9.77 2.30 -0.38
CA PHE A 10 10.78 1.49 -1.04
C PHE A 10 12.03 2.30 -1.40
N GLY A 11 13.08 1.61 -1.83
CA GLY A 11 14.30 2.19 -2.37
C GLY A 11 15.43 2.42 -1.35
N PRO A 12 16.65 2.68 -1.85
CA PRO A 12 17.83 2.85 -0.99
C PRO A 12 17.63 3.92 0.07
N GLY A 13 17.96 3.59 1.33
CA GLY A 13 17.79 4.49 2.46
C GLY A 13 16.41 4.50 3.10
N THR A 14 15.44 3.75 2.56
CA THR A 14 14.13 3.59 3.21
C THR A 14 14.25 2.64 4.41
N ASP A 15 14.02 3.18 5.61
CA ASP A 15 13.99 2.45 6.87
C ASP A 15 12.80 2.91 7.74
N PRO A 16 12.51 2.25 8.88
CA PRO A 16 11.41 2.66 9.74
C PRO A 16 11.53 4.11 10.23
N GLY A 17 12.73 4.61 10.54
CA GLY A 17 12.95 5.99 10.94
C GLY A 17 12.52 6.97 9.86
N VAL A 18 12.94 6.73 8.61
CA VAL A 18 12.56 7.53 7.45
C VAL A 18 11.05 7.52 7.21
N LEU A 19 10.40 6.35 7.28
CA LEU A 19 8.95 6.23 7.14
C LEU A 19 8.19 7.05 8.20
N ARG A 20 8.63 6.98 9.45
CA ARG A 20 8.03 7.75 10.56
C ARG A 20 8.19 9.24 10.36
N ASP A 21 9.38 9.68 9.94
CA ASP A 21 9.70 11.09 9.81
C ASP A 21 8.92 11.70 8.63
N TRP A 22 8.82 11.00 7.50
CA TRP A 22 7.92 11.38 6.41
C TRP A 22 6.47 11.49 6.87
N ALA A 23 5.95 10.50 7.60
CA ALA A 23 4.57 10.53 8.08
C ALA A 23 4.28 11.75 8.96
N ARG A 24 5.20 12.07 9.88
CA ARG A 24 5.10 13.26 10.75
C ARG A 24 5.19 14.56 9.97
N ILE A 25 6.11 14.65 9.00
CA ILE A 25 6.28 15.84 8.17
C ILE A 25 5.04 16.06 7.29
N THR A 26 4.53 15.00 6.65
CA THR A 26 3.31 15.07 5.82
C THR A 26 2.13 15.58 6.64
N GLU A 27 1.94 15.07 7.87
CA GLU A 27 0.89 15.53 8.77
C GLU A 27 1.11 16.97 9.26
N ALA A 28 2.32 17.32 9.69
CA ALA A 28 2.65 18.65 10.22
C ALA A 28 2.50 19.75 9.16
N LEU A 29 2.75 19.43 7.89
CA LEU A 29 2.54 20.35 6.77
C LEU A 29 1.07 20.45 6.33
N GLY A 30 0.16 19.68 6.92
CA GLY A 30 -1.27 19.75 6.66
C GLY A 30 -1.72 19.07 5.38
N TYR A 31 -0.95 18.11 4.85
CA TYR A 31 -1.43 17.29 3.73
C TYR A 31 -2.61 16.41 4.16
N ASP A 32 -3.54 16.15 3.25
CA ASP A 32 -4.75 15.38 3.53
C ASP A 32 -4.52 13.87 3.56
N LEU A 33 -3.53 13.37 2.81
CA LEU A 33 -3.35 11.94 2.54
C LEU A 33 -1.86 11.58 2.37
N LEU A 34 -1.41 10.58 3.11
CA LEU A 34 -0.16 9.84 2.88
C LEU A 34 -0.49 8.53 2.16
N MET A 35 0.25 8.22 1.10
CA MET A 35 0.06 6.99 0.32
C MET A 35 1.36 6.18 0.21
N VAL A 36 1.23 4.85 0.14
CA VAL A 36 2.32 3.92 -0.13
C VAL A 36 1.95 2.95 -1.26
N SER A 37 2.94 2.42 -1.98
CA SER A 37 2.74 1.49 -3.10
C SER A 37 2.79 0.03 -2.66
N ASP A 38 2.22 -0.88 -3.47
CA ASP A 38 2.09 -2.31 -3.15
C ASP A 38 2.94 -3.19 -4.05
N HIS A 39 3.91 -3.89 -3.45
CA HIS A 39 4.65 -5.02 -4.00
C HIS A 39 4.97 -5.99 -2.86
N VAL A 40 4.77 -7.28 -3.09
CA VAL A 40 4.82 -8.36 -2.08
C VAL A 40 5.98 -9.32 -2.33
N ALA A 41 6.28 -9.66 -3.59
CA ALA A 41 7.34 -10.61 -3.94
C ALA A 41 8.51 -9.97 -4.70
N VAL A 42 8.51 -8.63 -4.85
CA VAL A 42 9.56 -7.77 -5.41
C VAL A 42 10.45 -8.51 -6.43
N THR A 43 9.84 -8.90 -7.54
CA THR A 43 10.52 -9.64 -8.61
C THR A 43 11.48 -8.74 -9.40
N PRO A 44 12.41 -9.30 -10.21
CA PRO A 44 13.39 -8.49 -10.95
C PRO A 44 12.80 -7.34 -11.78
N ASP A 45 11.66 -7.55 -12.45
CA ASP A 45 10.95 -6.50 -13.21
C ASP A 45 10.40 -5.37 -12.30
N VAL A 46 10.00 -5.72 -11.07
CA VAL A 46 9.61 -4.74 -10.05
C VAL A 46 10.83 -4.00 -9.53
N ALA A 47 11.88 -4.73 -9.13
CA ALA A 47 13.09 -4.17 -8.52
C ALA A 47 13.84 -3.19 -9.45
N GLU A 48 13.77 -3.41 -10.77
CA GLU A 48 14.32 -2.48 -11.77
C GLU A 48 13.67 -1.10 -11.69
N ARG A 49 12.36 -1.04 -11.41
CA ARG A 49 11.59 0.21 -11.32
C ARG A 49 11.48 0.74 -9.89
N TYR A 50 11.42 -0.16 -8.92
CA TYR A 50 11.15 0.10 -7.52
C TYR A 50 12.16 -0.69 -6.68
N PRO A 51 13.38 -0.15 -6.50
CA PRO A 51 14.47 -0.87 -5.85
C PRO A 51 14.16 -1.18 -4.38
N GLU A 52 14.81 -2.20 -3.86
CA GLU A 52 14.71 -2.60 -2.45
C GLU A 52 15.41 -1.62 -1.48
N PRO A 53 15.10 -1.68 -0.17
CA PRO A 53 14.06 -2.50 0.48
C PRO A 53 12.65 -2.05 0.10
N PHE A 54 11.64 -2.90 0.26
CA PHE A 54 10.23 -2.56 0.00
C PHE A 54 9.37 -2.98 1.20
N TYR A 55 8.57 -2.05 1.75
CA TYR A 55 7.67 -2.32 2.87
C TYR A 55 6.24 -2.45 2.36
N GLU A 56 5.57 -3.57 2.64
CA GLU A 56 4.22 -3.79 2.14
C GLU A 56 3.18 -2.86 2.84
N PRO A 57 2.07 -2.49 2.17
CA PRO A 57 1.19 -1.44 2.64
C PRO A 57 0.47 -1.67 3.98
N PHE A 58 -0.05 -2.86 4.27
CA PHE A 58 -0.95 -3.04 5.41
C PHE A 58 -0.23 -2.94 6.75
N THR A 59 0.93 -3.56 6.89
CA THR A 59 1.81 -3.45 8.07
C THR A 59 2.35 -2.03 8.20
N THR A 60 2.85 -1.45 7.10
CA THR A 60 3.39 -0.08 7.09
C THR A 60 2.34 0.94 7.53
N LEU A 61 1.17 0.95 6.89
CA LEU A 61 0.11 1.90 7.22
C LEU A 61 -0.49 1.63 8.61
N SER A 62 -0.57 0.38 9.06
CA SER A 62 -1.00 0.07 10.44
C SER A 62 -0.04 0.60 11.48
N TRP A 63 1.27 0.54 11.21
CA TRP A 63 2.27 1.14 12.08
C TRP A 63 2.19 2.67 12.06
N LEU A 64 2.10 3.29 10.88
CA LEU A 64 1.98 4.74 10.72
C LEU A 64 0.66 5.30 11.29
N ALA A 65 -0.40 4.50 11.36
CA ALA A 65 -1.64 4.85 12.05
C ALA A 65 -1.43 5.13 13.54
N GLY A 66 -0.48 4.44 14.19
CA GLY A 66 -0.10 4.71 15.58
C GLY A 66 0.87 5.90 15.75
N VAL A 67 1.51 6.34 14.66
CA VAL A 67 2.46 7.47 14.64
C VAL A 67 1.77 8.81 14.37
N THR A 68 0.62 8.78 13.67
CA THR A 68 -0.10 9.96 13.16
C THR A 68 -1.50 10.05 13.74
N GLY A 69 -2.08 11.26 13.79
CA GLY A 69 -3.38 11.51 14.42
C GLY A 69 -4.52 11.90 13.48
N THR A 70 -4.21 12.60 12.37
CA THR A 70 -5.20 13.30 11.55
C THR A 70 -5.03 13.02 10.04
N VAL A 71 -3.81 12.84 9.54
CA VAL A 71 -3.57 12.57 8.12
C VAL A 71 -4.24 11.27 7.66
N ARG A 72 -4.87 11.26 6.48
CA ARG A 72 -5.41 10.01 5.93
C ARG A 72 -4.27 9.09 5.48
N LEU A 73 -4.53 7.79 5.51
CA LEU A 73 -3.54 6.75 5.19
C LEU A 73 -4.06 5.93 4.03
N GLY A 74 -3.30 5.75 2.96
CA GLY A 74 -3.81 5.08 1.78
C GLY A 74 -2.80 4.31 0.96
N THR A 75 -3.35 3.61 -0.02
CA THR A 75 -2.61 2.76 -0.96
C THR A 75 -2.66 3.36 -2.35
N THR A 76 -1.52 3.37 -3.05
CA THR A 76 -1.41 3.82 -4.45
C THR A 76 -0.62 2.81 -5.30
N VAL A 77 -1.25 1.72 -5.72
CA VAL A 77 -2.55 1.17 -5.27
C VAL A 77 -2.31 -0.24 -4.71
N LEU A 78 -3.22 -0.75 -3.87
CA LEU A 78 -3.19 -2.14 -3.42
C LEU A 78 -3.56 -3.05 -4.61
N ILE A 79 -2.74 -4.05 -4.90
CA ILE A 79 -3.04 -5.00 -5.98
C ILE A 79 -3.94 -6.10 -5.41
N LEU A 80 -5.24 -6.01 -5.70
CA LEU A 80 -6.25 -6.90 -5.12
C LEU A 80 -5.96 -8.39 -5.39
N PRO A 81 -5.57 -8.81 -6.61
CA PRO A 81 -5.31 -10.22 -6.88
C PRO A 81 -4.14 -10.86 -6.10
N TYR A 82 -3.28 -10.07 -5.43
CA TYR A 82 -2.12 -10.62 -4.71
C TYR A 82 -2.48 -11.32 -3.39
N ARG A 83 -3.69 -11.08 -2.87
CA ARG A 83 -4.09 -11.54 -1.55
C ARG A 83 -5.51 -12.07 -1.60
N HIS A 84 -5.84 -12.98 -0.69
CA HIS A 84 -7.21 -13.49 -0.58
C HIS A 84 -8.19 -12.34 -0.25
N PRO A 85 -9.33 -12.18 -0.96
CA PRO A 85 -10.23 -11.03 -0.80
C PRO A 85 -10.75 -10.86 0.63
N ARG A 86 -11.13 -11.97 1.29
CA ARG A 86 -11.56 -11.94 2.70
C ARG A 86 -10.46 -11.47 3.66
N LEU A 87 -9.19 -11.76 3.35
CA LEU A 87 -8.07 -11.29 4.15
C LEU A 87 -7.86 -9.79 3.94
N VAL A 88 -7.91 -9.30 2.69
CA VAL A 88 -7.88 -7.87 2.38
C VAL A 88 -8.98 -7.12 3.12
N ALA A 89 -10.22 -7.61 3.06
CA ALA A 89 -11.35 -7.01 3.76
C ALA A 89 -11.11 -6.94 5.29
N ARG A 90 -10.57 -8.01 5.89
CA ARG A 90 -10.25 -8.03 7.32
C ARG A 90 -9.13 -7.06 7.68
N MET A 91 -8.05 -7.01 6.91
CA MET A 91 -6.92 -6.10 7.13
C MET A 91 -7.35 -4.64 6.97
N ALA A 92 -8.11 -4.32 5.92
CA ALA A 92 -8.65 -2.99 5.69
C ALA A 92 -9.61 -2.55 6.81
N ALA A 93 -10.51 -3.44 7.25
CA ALA A 93 -11.40 -3.15 8.37
C ALA A 93 -10.64 -2.88 9.67
N ASN A 94 -9.61 -3.68 9.96
CA ASN A 94 -8.77 -3.50 11.15
C ASN A 94 -7.98 -2.19 11.08
N LEU A 95 -7.31 -1.91 9.96
CA LEU A 95 -6.59 -0.65 9.75
C LEU A 95 -7.54 0.57 9.80
N GLY A 96 -8.74 0.44 9.24
CA GLY A 96 -9.80 1.44 9.37
C GLY A 96 -10.10 1.76 10.83
N ARG A 97 -10.21 0.75 11.71
CA ARG A 97 -10.44 0.95 13.15
C ARG A 97 -9.21 1.51 13.86
N LEU A 98 -8.02 0.96 13.62
CA LEU A 98 -6.76 1.38 14.23
C LEU A 98 -6.43 2.84 13.90
N SER A 99 -6.78 3.29 12.69
CA SER A 99 -6.56 4.65 12.25
C SER A 99 -7.71 5.62 12.60
N GLY A 100 -8.78 5.17 13.24
CA GLY A 100 -9.93 6.04 13.53
C GLY A 100 -10.72 6.48 12.28
N GLY A 101 -10.80 5.60 11.27
CA GLY A 101 -11.53 5.85 10.02
C GLY A 101 -10.74 6.62 8.96
N ARG A 102 -9.41 6.72 9.12
CA ARG A 102 -8.52 7.49 8.23
C ARG A 102 -8.03 6.73 6.99
N LEU A 103 -8.35 5.43 6.86
CA LEU A 103 -7.96 4.62 5.71
C LEU A 103 -8.64 5.09 4.40
N VAL A 104 -7.84 5.23 3.35
CA VAL A 104 -8.27 5.40 1.95
C VAL A 104 -7.70 4.22 1.15
N LEU A 105 -8.53 3.21 0.90
CA LEU A 105 -8.12 2.00 0.21
C LEU A 105 -8.19 2.18 -1.31
N GLY A 106 -7.10 2.65 -1.91
CA GLY A 106 -6.93 2.67 -3.36
C GLY A 106 -6.53 1.28 -3.86
N VAL A 107 -7.23 0.76 -4.87
CA VAL A 107 -7.03 -0.61 -5.39
C VAL A 107 -6.74 -0.62 -6.88
N GLY A 108 -6.07 -1.66 -7.35
CA GLY A 108 -5.82 -1.89 -8.77
C GLY A 108 -5.60 -3.35 -9.13
N ALA A 109 -5.56 -3.61 -10.43
CA ALA A 109 -5.44 -4.96 -10.99
C ALA A 109 -3.98 -5.43 -11.16
N GLY A 110 -2.99 -4.54 -11.00
CA GLY A 110 -1.57 -4.88 -11.08
C GLY A 110 -1.00 -4.99 -12.50
N TRP A 111 0.33 -4.89 -12.58
CA TRP A 111 1.08 -4.85 -13.83
C TRP A 111 2.23 -5.87 -13.91
N ALA A 112 2.83 -6.25 -12.77
CA ALA A 112 4.07 -7.03 -12.70
C ALA A 112 3.81 -8.53 -12.89
N ARG A 113 3.95 -9.03 -14.12
CA ARG A 113 3.66 -10.43 -14.45
C ARG A 113 4.48 -11.41 -13.61
N GLN A 114 5.76 -11.14 -13.38
CA GLN A 114 6.61 -12.07 -12.63
C GLN A 114 6.14 -12.18 -11.17
N GLU A 115 5.62 -11.11 -10.60
CA GLU A 115 5.07 -11.11 -9.25
C GLU A 115 3.77 -11.93 -9.18
N PHE A 116 2.92 -11.83 -10.21
CA PHE A 116 1.76 -12.72 -10.38
C PHE A 116 2.18 -14.20 -10.46
N ASP A 117 3.22 -14.51 -11.24
CA ASP A 117 3.75 -15.86 -11.37
C ASP A 117 4.32 -16.37 -10.04
N ALA A 118 5.06 -15.53 -9.32
CA ALA A 118 5.62 -15.84 -7.98
C ALA A 118 4.52 -16.10 -6.93
N LEU A 119 3.39 -15.40 -7.04
CA LEU A 119 2.22 -15.57 -6.15
C LEU A 119 1.27 -16.69 -6.62
N GLY A 120 1.54 -17.34 -7.75
CA GLY A 120 0.69 -18.40 -8.30
C GLY A 120 -0.67 -17.89 -8.81
N VAL A 121 -0.77 -16.61 -9.19
CA VAL A 121 -2.01 -15.98 -9.65
C VAL A 121 -1.97 -15.79 -11.17
N PRO A 122 -2.94 -16.28 -11.95
CA PRO A 122 -2.93 -16.12 -13.41
C PRO A 122 -3.02 -14.64 -13.82
N PHE A 123 -1.94 -14.07 -14.36
CA PHE A 123 -1.88 -12.66 -14.79
C PHE A 123 -2.99 -12.27 -15.78
N ALA A 124 -3.38 -13.19 -16.66
CA ALA A 124 -4.45 -12.95 -17.64
C ALA A 124 -5.83 -12.77 -16.97
N ALA A 125 -6.02 -13.31 -15.77
CA ALA A 125 -7.27 -13.21 -15.03
C ALA A 125 -7.34 -11.99 -14.10
N ARG A 126 -6.28 -11.19 -13.98
CA ARG A 126 -6.16 -10.13 -12.95
C ARG A 126 -7.30 -9.11 -12.94
N GLY A 127 -7.85 -8.75 -14.11
CA GLY A 127 -9.00 -7.86 -14.22
C GLY A 127 -10.26 -8.50 -13.59
N ARG A 128 -10.63 -9.68 -14.08
CA ARG A 128 -11.75 -10.47 -13.54
C ARG A 128 -11.61 -10.74 -12.04
N LEU A 129 -10.41 -11.12 -11.57
CA LEU A 129 -10.15 -11.36 -10.15
C LEU A 129 -10.30 -10.07 -9.31
N THR A 130 -9.94 -8.92 -9.88
CA THR A 130 -10.15 -7.62 -9.23
C THR A 130 -11.64 -7.31 -9.10
N ASP A 131 -12.43 -7.55 -10.16
CA ASP A 131 -13.88 -7.37 -10.14
C ASP A 131 -14.55 -8.31 -9.12
N GLU A 132 -14.13 -9.59 -9.08
CA GLU A 132 -14.60 -10.56 -8.09
C GLU A 132 -14.26 -10.15 -6.64
N CYS A 133 -13.15 -9.44 -6.42
CA CYS A 133 -12.81 -8.90 -5.09
C CYS A 133 -13.63 -7.67 -4.69
N LEU A 134 -14.23 -6.97 -5.66
CA LEU A 134 -14.99 -5.73 -5.45
C LEU A 134 -16.50 -5.94 -5.36
N ALA A 135 -17.01 -7.08 -5.84
CA ALA A 135 -18.41 -7.49 -5.77
C ALA A 135 -18.84 -7.87 -4.34
#